data_AF-A0A9E5IZW3-F1
#
_entry.id   AF-A0A9E5IZW3-F1
#
_cell.length_a   1.000
_cell.length_b   1.000
_cell.length_c   1.000
_cell.angle_alpha   90.00
_cell.angle_beta   90.00
_cell.angle_gamma   90.00
#
_symmetry.space_group_name_H-M   'P 1'
#
loop_
_entity.id
_entity.type
_entity.pdbx_description
1 polymer ?
#
loop_
_entity_poly.entity_id
_entity_poly.type
_entity_poly.pdbx_seq_one_letter_code
_entity_poly.pdbx_strand_id
1 'polypeptide(L)'
;MAESPEISREAISAMRRSYGEAGITESTINPDPIAQFSLWLKEAAANSMIIEANAMVLSTLGQDGPSSRTVLLKDVDKNGFTFFTNYQSNKSRQINANPNVSLLFPWYPLERQVIVIGSASKIDKAESEQYFATRPWSSQIGALASSQSEVIDSRQVLEQRFKELASHPQPVLEAGVDAYCLTHNETSTGVAMQIKRPAKSDGALVLVDATSAAGGLSVSPSEFDAYYFAPQKSFASDGGLWISLMSPAAIERVARIKSSGRWVPAFFDLTIAIENSRLDQTYNTPAVATLILLAEQIEWMNQGGGMAFAAGRSAKSAEIIYSWAEKTSYTTPFVTDPAMRSNVVATINFSDDIDALEIAKTLRANGILDTEPYRKLGKNQLRVGMFPAIDPEDIKALTKCIEYVVESLKSRDK
;
A
#
# COMPACT_ATOMS: atom_id res chain seq x y z
N MET A 1 7.94 46.57 0.00
CA MET A 1 8.92 45.61 0.56
C MET A 1 8.67 45.58 2.04
N ALA A 2 8.02 44.53 2.56
CA ALA A 2 7.88 44.36 4.00
C ALA A 2 9.23 43.84 4.51
N GLU A 3 9.88 44.60 5.39
CA GLU A 3 11.09 44.15 6.07
C GLU A 3 10.78 42.85 6.82
N SER A 4 11.56 41.81 6.54
CA SER A 4 11.49 40.57 7.31
C SER A 4 11.81 40.89 8.77
N PRO A 5 11.04 40.39 9.75
CA PRO A 5 11.32 40.66 11.15
C PRO A 5 12.69 40.06 11.51
N GLU A 6 13.70 40.92 11.70
CA GLU A 6 15.01 40.49 12.19
C GLU A 6 14.87 39.99 13.63
N ILE A 7 15.14 38.71 13.84
CA ILE A 7 15.19 38.12 15.18
C ILE A 7 16.53 38.53 15.82
N SER A 8 16.49 39.35 16.87
CA SER A 8 17.70 39.79 17.57
C SER A 8 18.36 38.66 18.38
N ARG A 9 19.65 38.81 18.67
CA ARG A 9 20.41 37.89 19.52
C ARG A 9 19.78 37.75 20.92
N GLU A 10 19.29 38.86 21.46
CA GLU A 10 18.64 38.92 22.77
C GLU A 10 17.32 38.14 22.75
N ALA A 11 16.53 38.28 21.67
CA ALA A 11 15.29 37.54 21.49
C ALA A 11 15.55 36.02 21.45
N ILE A 12 16.60 35.57 20.74
CA ILE A 12 17.00 34.15 20.71
C ILE A 12 17.42 33.68 22.11
N SER A 13 18.24 34.46 22.83
CA SER A 13 18.69 34.10 24.18
C SER A 13 17.54 33.98 25.17
N ALA A 14 16.47 34.78 25.00
CA ALA A 14 15.29 34.76 25.86
C ALA A 14 14.36 33.55 25.62
N MET A 15 14.56 32.78 24.53
CA MET A 15 13.75 31.58 24.23
C MET A 15 14.08 30.39 25.13
N ARG A 16 15.14 30.48 25.95
CA ARG A 16 15.56 29.39 26.84
C ARG A 16 14.45 29.06 27.84
N ARG A 17 13.94 27.84 27.78
CA ARG A 17 13.05 27.27 28.80
C ARG A 17 13.89 26.53 29.85
N SER A 18 13.45 26.59 31.09
CA SER A 18 13.99 25.74 32.17
C SER A 18 13.22 24.43 32.15
N TYR A 19 13.94 23.32 31.99
CA TYR A 19 13.41 21.96 32.07
C TYR A 19 13.64 21.43 33.49
N GLY A 20 12.70 20.71 34.09
CA GLY A 20 12.91 20.18 35.45
C GLY A 20 11.69 19.88 36.32
N GLU A 21 10.46 19.85 35.80
CA GLU A 21 9.28 19.52 36.63
C GLU A 21 9.28 18.06 37.11
N ALA A 22 9.92 17.15 36.37
CA ALA A 22 10.15 15.76 36.76
C ALA A 22 11.64 15.41 36.60
N GLY A 23 12.38 15.33 37.70
CA GLY A 23 13.79 14.92 37.68
C GLY A 23 13.98 13.45 37.30
N ILE A 24 15.12 13.13 36.70
CA ILE A 24 15.54 11.75 36.38
C ILE A 24 16.57 11.31 37.41
N THR A 25 16.32 10.21 38.13
CA THR A 25 17.26 9.60 39.09
C THR A 25 17.53 8.14 38.72
N GLU A 26 18.69 7.59 39.11
CA GLU A 26 19.02 6.19 38.87
C GLU A 26 17.98 5.23 39.47
N SER A 27 17.42 5.55 40.63
CA SER A 27 16.36 4.77 41.29
C SER A 27 15.03 4.73 40.51
N THR A 28 14.81 5.69 39.61
CA THR A 28 13.57 5.81 38.82
C THR A 28 13.70 5.26 37.40
N ILE A 29 14.90 4.78 37.02
CA ILE A 29 15.19 4.26 35.68
C ILE A 29 15.33 2.75 35.74
N ASN A 30 14.83 2.07 34.72
CA ASN A 30 15.02 0.65 34.51
C ASN A 30 16.49 0.36 34.14
N PRO A 31 17.16 -0.61 34.81
CA PRO A 31 18.56 -0.95 34.51
C PRO A 31 18.77 -1.49 33.09
N ASP A 32 17.73 -2.02 32.44
CA ASP A 32 17.77 -2.38 31.02
C ASP A 32 17.44 -1.13 30.16
N PRO A 33 18.40 -0.60 29.38
CA PRO A 33 18.20 0.61 28.59
C PRO A 33 17.19 0.41 27.44
N ILE A 34 17.04 -0.79 26.91
CA ILE A 34 16.05 -1.09 25.86
C ILE A 34 14.65 -1.15 26.48
N ALA A 35 14.53 -1.76 27.66
CA ALA A 35 13.28 -1.74 28.42
C ALA A 35 12.89 -0.30 28.82
N GLN A 36 13.87 0.50 29.25
CA GLN A 36 13.64 1.92 29.57
C GLN A 36 13.20 2.71 28.33
N PHE A 37 13.88 2.52 27.20
CA PHE A 37 13.49 3.17 25.94
C PHE A 37 12.07 2.80 25.54
N SER A 38 11.71 1.52 25.63
CA SER A 38 10.39 1.01 25.28
C SER A 38 9.29 1.62 26.16
N LEU A 39 9.56 1.82 27.44
CA LEU A 39 8.66 2.53 28.35
C LEU A 39 8.45 3.98 27.90
N TRP A 40 9.52 4.71 27.65
CA TRP A 40 9.42 6.10 27.21
C TRP A 40 8.82 6.27 25.83
N LEU A 41 9.04 5.33 24.90
CA LEU A 41 8.40 5.34 23.59
C LEU A 41 6.87 5.21 23.73
N LYS A 42 6.38 4.39 24.68
CA LYS A 42 4.94 4.29 24.99
C LYS A 42 4.40 5.60 25.55
N GLU A 43 5.12 6.23 26.47
CA GLU A 43 4.74 7.53 27.02
C GLU A 43 4.72 8.63 25.93
N ALA A 44 5.71 8.62 25.03
CA ALA A 44 5.77 9.54 23.91
C ALA A 44 4.61 9.32 22.93
N ALA A 45 4.27 8.06 22.63
CA ALA A 45 3.15 7.73 21.76
C ALA A 45 1.77 8.09 22.36
N ALA A 46 1.66 8.10 23.69
CA ALA A 46 0.44 8.50 24.39
C ALA A 46 0.28 10.01 24.54
N ASN A 47 1.34 10.80 24.28
CA ASN A 47 1.32 12.25 24.43
C ASN A 47 0.74 12.93 23.18
N SER A 48 -0.37 13.65 23.33
CA SER A 48 -1.07 14.31 22.21
C SER A 48 -0.30 15.42 21.51
N MET A 49 0.75 15.97 22.12
CA MET A 49 1.62 16.97 21.50
C MET A 49 2.75 16.34 20.66
N ILE A 50 2.98 15.03 20.80
CA ILE A 50 4.00 14.31 20.03
C ILE A 50 3.31 13.66 18.82
N ILE A 51 3.49 14.27 17.65
CA ILE A 51 2.85 13.82 16.40
C ILE A 51 3.38 12.46 15.94
N GLU A 52 4.68 12.22 16.05
CA GLU A 52 5.32 10.99 15.54
C GLU A 52 6.40 10.50 16.52
N ALA A 53 5.98 9.74 17.54
CA ALA A 53 6.85 9.31 18.63
C ALA A 53 8.03 8.42 18.17
N ASN A 54 7.86 7.68 17.07
CA ASN A 54 8.88 6.81 16.49
C ASN A 54 9.77 7.53 15.45
N ALA A 55 9.61 8.84 15.23
CA ALA A 55 10.53 9.61 14.41
C ALA A 55 11.85 9.88 15.15
N MET A 56 12.98 9.67 14.48
CA MET A 56 14.32 9.84 15.05
C MET A 56 15.28 10.50 14.05
N VAL A 57 16.23 11.27 14.56
CA VAL A 57 17.29 11.89 13.74
C VAL A 57 18.46 10.92 13.63
N LEU A 58 18.74 10.43 12.42
CA LEU A 58 19.89 9.60 12.10
C LEU A 58 21.07 10.46 11.64
N SER A 59 22.14 10.43 12.42
CA SER A 59 23.40 11.11 12.16
C SER A 59 24.45 10.11 11.70
N THR A 60 25.12 10.42 10.59
CA THR A 60 26.13 9.59 9.92
C THR A 60 27.32 10.44 9.52
N LEU A 61 28.53 9.86 9.43
CA LEU A 61 29.73 10.57 9.00
C LEU A 61 30.09 10.20 7.56
N GLY A 62 30.12 11.19 6.66
CA GLY A 62 30.61 11.06 5.30
C GLY A 62 31.97 11.73 5.09
N GLN A 63 32.53 11.61 3.88
CA GLN A 63 33.78 12.28 3.51
C GLN A 63 33.65 13.81 3.55
N ASP A 64 32.46 14.35 3.22
CA ASP A 64 32.16 15.78 3.27
C ASP A 64 31.77 16.28 4.69
N GLY A 65 31.85 15.40 5.70
CA GLY A 65 31.50 15.69 7.08
C GLY A 65 30.23 14.98 7.58
N PRO A 66 29.79 15.28 8.81
CA PRO A 66 28.61 14.68 9.40
C PRO A 66 27.34 15.20 8.71
N SER A 67 26.36 14.32 8.55
CA SER A 67 25.02 14.70 8.08
C SER A 67 23.96 14.10 8.99
N SER A 68 22.80 14.73 9.07
CA SER A 68 21.66 14.27 9.89
C SER A 68 20.35 14.38 9.10
N ARG A 69 19.43 13.44 9.29
CA ARG A 69 18.06 13.54 8.76
C ARG A 69 17.11 12.73 9.62
N THR A 70 15.82 13.08 9.60
CA THR A 70 14.78 12.28 10.23
C THR A 70 14.55 10.98 9.47
N VAL A 71 14.48 9.88 10.19
CA VAL A 71 14.04 8.54 9.75
C VAL A 71 13.04 8.00 10.77
N LEU A 72 12.33 6.94 10.41
CA LEU A 72 11.37 6.31 11.32
C LEU A 72 11.99 5.06 11.92
N LEU A 73 11.88 4.92 13.24
CA LEU A 73 12.07 3.66 13.94
C LEU A 73 10.98 2.68 13.50
N LYS A 74 11.40 1.44 13.24
CA LYS A 74 10.56 0.39 12.64
C LYS A 74 10.47 -0.84 13.51
N ASP A 75 11.55 -1.13 14.23
CA ASP A 75 11.54 -2.14 15.27
C ASP A 75 12.55 -1.77 16.36
N VAL A 76 12.33 -2.31 17.55
CA VAL A 76 13.28 -2.28 18.66
C VAL A 76 13.25 -3.64 19.35
N ASP A 77 14.40 -4.29 19.39
CA ASP A 77 14.56 -5.59 20.02
C ASP A 77 15.78 -5.59 20.96
N LYS A 78 16.11 -6.77 21.50
CA LYS A 78 17.29 -6.94 22.36
C LYS A 78 18.63 -6.65 21.66
N ASN A 79 18.64 -6.63 20.33
CA ASN A 79 19.83 -6.44 19.50
C ASN A 79 19.99 -4.98 19.03
N GLY A 80 18.92 -4.18 19.06
CA GLY A 80 19.00 -2.73 18.84
C GLY A 80 17.76 -2.12 18.18
N PHE A 81 18.02 -1.19 17.26
CA PHE A 81 17.01 -0.32 16.64
C PHE A 81 17.03 -0.49 15.12
N THR A 82 15.89 -0.82 14.53
CA THR A 82 15.77 -1.06 13.10
C THR A 82 15.15 0.15 12.39
N PHE A 83 15.76 0.56 11.28
CA PHE A 83 15.23 1.56 10.36
C PHE A 83 15.53 1.15 8.92
N PHE A 84 14.74 1.68 7.98
CA PHE A 84 14.92 1.40 6.56
C PHE A 84 15.36 2.65 5.80
N THR A 85 16.32 2.46 4.91
CA THR A 85 16.80 3.47 3.96
C THR A 85 17.09 2.83 2.62
N ASN A 86 17.04 3.60 1.52
CA ASN A 86 17.48 3.09 0.23
C ASN A 86 19.00 2.76 0.29
N TYR A 87 19.40 1.58 -0.19
CA TYR A 87 20.80 1.12 -0.16
C TYR A 87 21.77 1.96 -1.01
N GLN A 88 21.25 2.80 -1.92
CA GLN A 88 22.02 3.73 -2.73
C GLN A 88 22.04 5.16 -2.15
N SER A 89 21.27 5.41 -1.08
CA SER A 89 21.21 6.74 -0.44
C SER A 89 22.55 7.21 0.12
N ASN A 90 22.68 8.53 0.32
CA ASN A 90 23.85 9.09 1.01
C ASN A 90 24.07 8.45 2.38
N LYS A 91 23.00 8.20 3.14
CA LYS A 91 23.11 7.53 4.45
C LYS A 91 23.67 6.13 4.33
N SER A 92 23.19 5.33 3.36
CA SER A 92 23.72 3.99 3.17
C SER A 92 25.18 4.00 2.73
N ARG A 93 25.57 4.91 1.83
CA ARG A 93 26.97 5.07 1.40
C ARG A 93 27.88 5.47 2.58
N GLN A 94 27.42 6.41 3.40
CA GLN A 94 28.14 6.86 4.60
C GLN A 94 28.27 5.74 5.63
N ILE A 95 27.20 4.99 5.91
CA ILE A 95 27.22 3.86 6.86
C ILE A 95 28.15 2.74 6.37
N ASN A 96 28.14 2.43 5.07
CA ASN A 96 29.04 1.42 4.50
C ASN A 96 30.52 1.84 4.63
N ALA A 97 30.82 3.14 4.57
CA ALA A 97 32.17 3.66 4.74
C ALA A 97 32.57 3.79 6.22
N ASN A 98 31.63 4.19 7.07
CA ASN A 98 31.80 4.31 8.51
C ASN A 98 30.50 3.88 9.23
N PRO A 99 30.48 2.71 9.88
CA PRO A 99 29.27 2.18 10.49
C PRO A 99 28.85 2.93 11.75
N ASN A 100 29.70 3.81 12.31
CA ASN A 100 29.38 4.56 13.51
C ASN A 100 28.28 5.59 13.22
N VAL A 101 27.17 5.46 13.94
CA VAL A 101 25.98 6.30 13.81
C VAL A 101 25.48 6.77 15.16
N SER A 102 24.68 7.82 15.15
CA SER A 102 23.88 8.24 16.30
C SER A 102 22.41 8.42 15.92
N LEU A 103 21.53 7.98 16.81
CA LEU A 103 20.09 8.21 16.75
C LEU A 103 19.70 9.19 17.86
N LEU A 104 18.82 10.13 17.55
CA LEU A 104 18.30 11.09 18.52
C LEU A 104 16.77 11.18 18.43
N PHE A 105 16.11 10.93 19.55
CA PHE A 105 14.65 11.04 19.72
C PHE A 105 14.34 12.32 20.49
N PRO A 106 13.81 13.37 19.84
CA PRO A 106 13.60 14.66 20.46
C PRO A 106 12.17 14.81 21.01
N TRP A 107 11.85 14.10 22.09
CA TRP A 107 10.53 14.16 22.74
C TRP A 107 10.39 15.42 23.62
N TYR A 108 10.52 16.60 23.02
CA TYR A 108 10.49 17.89 23.71
C TYR A 108 9.27 18.11 24.61
N PRO A 109 8.03 17.70 24.23
CA PRO A 109 6.87 17.85 25.11
C PRO A 109 6.93 17.02 26.40
N LEU A 110 7.80 16.00 26.45
CA LEU A 110 8.09 15.21 27.65
C LEU A 110 9.34 15.70 28.38
N GLU A 111 9.99 16.76 27.89
CA GLU A 111 11.31 17.22 28.37
C GLU A 111 12.40 16.13 28.30
N ARG A 112 12.27 15.17 27.35
CA ARG A 112 13.18 14.04 27.22
C ARG A 112 13.85 14.00 25.85
N GLN A 113 15.10 13.57 25.86
CA GLN A 113 15.84 13.22 24.67
C GLN A 113 16.51 11.86 24.88
N VAL A 114 16.35 10.95 23.94
CA VAL A 114 17.10 9.69 23.92
C VAL A 114 18.17 9.78 22.84
N ILE A 115 19.41 9.50 23.21
CA ILE A 115 20.54 9.41 22.28
C ILE A 115 21.03 7.96 22.29
N VAL A 116 21.08 7.34 21.12
CA VAL A 116 21.71 6.05 20.90
C VAL A 116 22.98 6.29 20.09
N ILE A 117 24.09 5.71 20.53
CA ILE A 117 25.38 5.74 19.82
C ILE A 117 25.79 4.30 19.60
N GLY A 118 26.09 3.95 18.35
CA GLY A 118 26.43 2.56 18.02
C GLY A 118 26.90 2.39 16.58
N SER A 119 27.01 1.13 16.16
CA SER A 119 27.34 0.75 14.79
C SER A 119 26.11 0.21 14.07
N ALA A 120 25.89 0.62 12.81
CA ALA A 120 24.82 0.11 11.97
C ALA A 120 25.32 -1.01 11.06
N SER A 121 24.54 -2.09 10.97
CA SER A 121 24.74 -3.20 10.02
C SER A 121 23.45 -3.47 9.24
N LYS A 122 23.57 -4.16 8.10
CA LYS A 122 22.39 -4.60 7.34
C LYS A 122 21.68 -5.72 8.09
N ILE A 123 20.35 -5.65 8.15
CA ILE A 123 19.50 -6.78 8.51
C ILE A 123 19.53 -7.84 7.41
N ASP A 124 18.87 -8.97 7.64
CA ASP A 124 18.75 -10.02 6.64
C ASP A 124 18.01 -9.51 5.38
N LYS A 125 18.43 -10.02 4.21
CA LYS A 125 17.84 -9.61 2.94
C LYS A 125 16.36 -9.95 2.87
N ALA A 126 15.96 -11.14 3.34
CA ALA A 126 14.56 -11.56 3.30
C ALA A 126 13.70 -10.69 4.22
N GLU A 127 14.23 -10.27 5.38
CA GLU A 127 13.56 -9.33 6.28
C GLU A 127 13.37 -7.95 5.63
N SER A 128 14.39 -7.44 4.92
CA SER A 128 14.30 -6.19 4.17
C SER A 128 13.30 -6.24 3.02
N GLU A 129 13.27 -7.35 2.26
CA GLU A 129 12.33 -7.56 1.16
C GLU A 129 10.90 -7.70 1.67
N GLN A 130 10.70 -8.44 2.77
CA GLN A 130 9.41 -8.56 3.44
C GLN A 130 8.90 -7.19 3.89
N TYR A 131 9.75 -6.36 4.52
CA TYR A 131 9.37 -4.99 4.87
C TYR A 131 9.02 -4.15 3.63
N PHE A 132 9.85 -4.18 2.59
CA PHE A 132 9.60 -3.39 1.38
C PHE A 132 8.26 -3.76 0.74
N ALA A 133 7.91 -5.06 0.72
CA ALA A 133 6.63 -5.55 0.22
C ALA A 133 5.42 -5.04 1.03
N THR A 134 5.57 -4.73 2.33
CA THR A 134 4.49 -4.11 3.12
C THR A 134 4.23 -2.64 2.79
N ARG A 135 5.16 -1.98 2.08
CA ARG A 135 5.01 -0.56 1.73
C ARG A 135 3.86 -0.39 0.73
N PRO A 136 3.17 0.76 0.76
CA PRO A 136 2.22 1.11 -0.30
C PRO A 136 2.85 0.95 -1.67
N TRP A 137 2.12 0.44 -2.65
CA TRP A 137 2.61 0.35 -4.03
C TRP A 137 3.14 1.69 -4.55
N SER A 138 2.46 2.80 -4.29
CA SER A 138 2.93 4.16 -4.61
C SER A 138 4.24 4.56 -3.93
N SER A 139 4.49 4.07 -2.71
CA SER A 139 5.72 4.30 -1.96
C SER A 139 6.85 3.38 -2.42
N GLN A 140 6.51 2.17 -2.91
CA GLN A 140 7.45 1.30 -3.61
C GLN A 140 7.86 1.94 -4.93
N ILE A 141 6.89 2.35 -5.76
CA ILE A 141 7.12 3.10 -6.99
C ILE A 141 7.91 4.38 -6.71
N GLY A 142 7.53 5.19 -5.72
CA GLY A 142 8.24 6.43 -5.40
C GLY A 142 9.69 6.18 -4.99
N ALA A 143 9.96 5.08 -4.29
CA ALA A 143 11.32 4.67 -3.94
C ALA A 143 12.12 4.12 -5.13
N LEU A 144 11.45 3.62 -6.17
CA LEU A 144 12.06 3.13 -7.42
C LEU A 144 12.19 4.23 -8.49
N ALA A 145 11.26 5.18 -8.53
CA ALA A 145 11.21 6.28 -9.50
C ALA A 145 12.29 7.35 -9.22
N SER A 146 12.72 7.46 -7.96
CA SER A 146 13.78 8.37 -7.52
C SER A 146 14.91 7.61 -6.86
N SER A 147 16.11 7.72 -7.43
CA SER A 147 17.35 7.40 -6.72
C SER A 147 17.51 8.37 -5.55
N GLN A 148 17.24 7.90 -4.33
CA GLN A 148 17.31 8.75 -3.15
C GLN A 148 18.72 9.34 -3.03
N SER A 149 18.80 10.67 -2.85
CA SER A 149 20.05 11.43 -2.73
C SER A 149 20.83 11.65 -4.04
N GLU A 150 20.18 11.49 -5.20
CA GLU A 150 20.72 11.95 -6.48
C GLU A 150 19.96 13.18 -6.99
N VAL A 151 20.63 14.01 -7.80
CA VAL A 151 20.00 15.15 -8.47
C VAL A 151 19.01 14.59 -9.49
N ILE A 152 17.78 15.08 -9.45
CA ILE A 152 16.74 14.75 -10.44
C ILE A 152 16.66 15.91 -11.42
N ASP A 153 16.75 15.62 -12.71
CA ASP A 153 16.78 16.64 -13.77
C ASP A 153 15.57 17.58 -13.74
N SER A 154 14.37 17.03 -13.47
CA SER A 154 13.15 17.81 -13.32
C SER A 154 12.03 17.02 -12.63
N ARG A 155 11.00 17.73 -12.15
CA ARG A 155 9.77 17.12 -11.62
C ARG A 155 9.08 16.24 -12.67
N GLN A 156 9.09 16.67 -13.94
CA GLN A 156 8.48 15.94 -15.06
C GLN A 156 9.11 14.57 -15.26
N VAL A 157 10.44 14.44 -15.09
CA VAL A 157 11.14 13.14 -15.17
C VAL A 157 10.70 12.20 -14.06
N LEU A 158 10.51 12.69 -12.83
CA LEU A 158 10.01 11.89 -11.72
C LEU A 158 8.57 11.43 -11.96
N GLU A 159 7.72 12.32 -12.46
CA GLU A 159 6.33 12.00 -12.79
C GLU A 159 6.23 10.99 -13.94
N GLN A 160 7.12 11.07 -14.93
CA GLN A 160 7.20 10.12 -16.04
C GLN A 160 7.65 8.72 -15.57
N ARG A 161 8.74 8.65 -14.78
CA ARG A 161 9.19 7.39 -14.17
C ARG A 161 8.12 6.77 -13.27
N PHE A 162 7.41 7.61 -12.52
CA PHE A 162 6.29 7.17 -11.71
C PHE A 162 5.16 6.62 -12.56
N LYS A 163 4.81 7.23 -13.70
CA LYS A 163 3.80 6.72 -14.64
C LYS A 163 4.19 5.38 -15.25
N GLU A 164 5.45 5.23 -15.65
CA GLU A 164 5.99 3.97 -16.18
C GLU A 164 5.95 2.85 -15.14
N LEU A 165 6.21 3.18 -13.87
CA LEU A 165 6.15 2.23 -12.76
C LEU A 165 4.73 2.04 -12.21
N ALA A 166 3.80 2.96 -12.51
CA ALA A 166 2.38 2.85 -12.19
C ALA A 166 1.61 1.99 -13.22
N SER A 167 2.28 1.34 -14.16
CA SER A 167 1.74 0.21 -14.90
C SER A 167 1.82 -1.09 -14.07
N HIS A 168 1.49 -2.22 -14.67
CA HIS A 168 1.87 -3.51 -14.10
C HIS A 168 3.26 -3.93 -14.63
N PRO A 169 4.10 -4.61 -13.82
CA PRO A 169 5.33 -5.20 -14.33
C PRO A 169 5.01 -6.33 -15.33
N GLN A 170 5.89 -6.51 -16.30
CA GLN A 170 5.85 -7.69 -17.19
C GLN A 170 6.73 -8.78 -16.59
N PRO A 171 6.29 -10.05 -16.58
CA PRO A 171 7.14 -11.15 -16.14
C PRO A 171 8.36 -11.26 -17.05
N VAL A 172 9.55 -11.31 -16.43
CA VAL A 172 10.82 -11.51 -17.13
C VAL A 172 11.25 -12.96 -16.94
N LEU A 173 11.57 -13.64 -18.04
CA LEU A 173 12.04 -15.02 -17.99
C LEU A 173 13.43 -15.09 -17.33
N GLU A 174 13.53 -15.89 -16.27
CA GLU A 174 14.79 -16.10 -15.57
C GLU A 174 14.99 -17.59 -15.26
N ALA A 175 16.20 -18.07 -15.50
CA ALA A 175 16.55 -19.48 -15.29
C ALA A 175 16.44 -19.84 -13.80
N GLY A 176 15.75 -20.95 -13.50
CA GLY A 176 15.54 -21.41 -12.13
C GLY A 176 14.32 -20.82 -11.44
N VAL A 177 13.60 -19.87 -12.06
CA VAL A 177 12.29 -19.42 -11.56
C VAL A 177 11.25 -20.53 -11.81
N ASP A 178 10.56 -20.94 -10.75
CA ASP A 178 9.59 -22.03 -10.78
C ASP A 178 8.12 -21.57 -10.62
N ALA A 179 7.92 -20.27 -10.41
CA ALA A 179 6.61 -19.60 -10.34
C ALA A 179 6.71 -18.10 -10.70
N TYR A 180 5.68 -17.58 -11.38
CA TYR A 180 5.45 -16.16 -11.66
C TYR A 180 4.23 -15.69 -10.89
N CYS A 181 4.40 -14.70 -10.02
CA CYS A 181 3.32 -14.08 -9.25
C CYS A 181 2.85 -12.80 -9.92
N LEU A 182 1.59 -12.76 -10.36
CA LEU A 182 0.99 -11.64 -11.08
C LEU A 182 -0.21 -11.09 -10.30
N THR A 183 -0.54 -9.83 -10.56
CA THR A 183 -1.73 -9.18 -9.99
C THR A 183 -2.68 -8.82 -11.12
N HIS A 184 -3.86 -9.44 -11.17
CA HIS A 184 -4.84 -9.19 -12.23
C HIS A 184 -5.43 -7.78 -12.13
N ASN A 185 -5.69 -7.31 -10.90
CA ASN A 185 -6.16 -5.95 -10.68
C ASN A 185 -5.54 -5.35 -9.41
N GLU A 186 -4.72 -4.32 -9.58
CA GLU A 186 -4.10 -3.59 -8.47
C GLU A 186 -5.10 -2.56 -7.93
N THR A 187 -5.74 -2.91 -6.81
CA THR A 187 -6.84 -2.14 -6.21
C THR A 187 -6.39 -0.74 -5.75
N SER A 188 -5.10 -0.53 -5.49
CA SER A 188 -4.58 0.77 -5.03
C SER A 188 -4.43 1.80 -6.15
N THR A 189 -4.17 1.34 -7.38
CA THR A 189 -3.92 2.21 -8.55
C THR A 189 -5.01 2.16 -9.61
N GLY A 190 -5.88 1.16 -9.59
CA GLY A 190 -6.89 0.97 -10.66
C GLY A 190 -6.29 0.41 -11.94
N VAL A 191 -5.13 -0.25 -11.86
CA VAL A 191 -4.46 -0.89 -12.98
C VAL A 191 -4.92 -2.33 -13.09
N ALA A 192 -5.40 -2.72 -14.26
CA ALA A 192 -5.67 -4.11 -14.62
C ALA A 192 -4.58 -4.64 -15.57
N MET A 193 -4.14 -5.86 -15.30
CA MET A 193 -3.19 -6.59 -16.14
C MET A 193 -3.93 -7.59 -17.01
N GLN A 194 -3.63 -7.63 -18.32
CA GLN A 194 -4.04 -8.76 -19.13
C GLN A 194 -3.21 -9.99 -18.74
N ILE A 195 -3.81 -10.91 -17.98
CA ILE A 195 -3.12 -12.12 -17.55
C ILE A 195 -2.84 -13.00 -18.76
N LYS A 196 -1.54 -13.23 -18.98
CA LYS A 196 -1.01 -14.17 -19.96
C LYS A 196 0.13 -14.95 -19.35
N ARG A 197 0.16 -16.26 -19.61
CA ARG A 197 1.27 -17.12 -19.24
C ARG A 197 2.52 -16.67 -20.01
N PRO A 198 3.67 -16.50 -19.34
CA PRO A 198 4.92 -16.22 -20.02
C PRO A 198 5.25 -17.36 -21.00
N ALA A 199 5.47 -17.03 -22.27
CA ALA A 199 5.86 -18.03 -23.26
C ALA A 199 7.21 -18.65 -22.86
N LYS A 200 7.36 -19.97 -23.07
CA LYS A 200 8.60 -20.70 -22.71
C LYS A 200 8.96 -20.59 -21.22
N SER A 201 7.98 -20.57 -20.33
CA SER A 201 8.20 -20.53 -18.88
C SER A 201 8.76 -21.84 -18.28
N ASP A 202 9.19 -22.81 -19.10
CA ASP A 202 9.72 -24.12 -18.70
C ASP A 202 8.89 -24.85 -17.62
N GLY A 203 7.57 -24.70 -17.67
CA GLY A 203 6.65 -25.32 -16.70
C GLY A 203 6.57 -24.61 -15.34
N ALA A 204 7.12 -23.40 -15.21
CA ALA A 204 6.88 -22.52 -14.07
C ALA A 204 5.39 -22.21 -13.93
N LEU A 205 4.92 -22.22 -12.68
CA LEU A 205 3.51 -21.96 -12.38
C LEU A 205 3.18 -20.46 -12.51
N VAL A 206 1.95 -20.13 -12.89
CA VAL A 206 1.47 -18.73 -12.88
C VAL A 206 0.47 -18.55 -11.75
N LEU A 207 0.84 -17.79 -10.74
CA LEU A 207 0.04 -17.53 -9.54
C LEU A 207 -0.51 -16.10 -9.63
N VAL A 208 -1.82 -15.94 -9.56
CA VAL A 208 -2.49 -14.67 -9.86
C VAL A 208 -3.31 -14.22 -8.66
N ASP A 209 -2.93 -13.06 -8.10
CA ASP A 209 -3.79 -12.32 -7.20
C ASP A 209 -4.94 -11.71 -8.00
N ALA A 210 -6.12 -12.26 -7.78
CA ALA A 210 -7.36 -11.86 -8.40
C ALA A 210 -8.35 -11.28 -7.40
N THR A 211 -7.91 -10.90 -6.20
CA THR A 211 -8.79 -10.50 -5.11
C THR A 211 -9.79 -9.43 -5.53
N SER A 212 -9.37 -8.46 -6.36
CA SER A 212 -10.27 -7.43 -6.91
C SER A 212 -10.69 -7.61 -8.36
N ALA A 213 -10.24 -8.68 -9.02
CA ALA A 213 -10.51 -8.95 -10.43
C ALA A 213 -11.53 -10.07 -10.64
N ALA A 214 -11.45 -11.15 -9.85
CA ALA A 214 -12.30 -12.33 -9.96
C ALA A 214 -13.78 -11.92 -9.94
N GLY A 215 -14.57 -12.44 -10.88
CA GLY A 215 -15.99 -12.11 -11.05
C GLY A 215 -16.28 -10.82 -11.83
N GLY A 216 -15.33 -9.88 -11.95
CA GLY A 216 -15.53 -8.61 -12.64
C GLY A 216 -14.62 -8.36 -13.85
N LEU A 217 -13.52 -9.11 -13.98
CA LEU A 217 -12.63 -9.11 -15.15
C LEU A 217 -12.54 -10.52 -15.75
N SER A 218 -12.45 -10.59 -17.08
CA SER A 218 -12.28 -11.85 -17.81
C SER A 218 -10.84 -12.33 -17.77
N VAL A 219 -10.66 -13.63 -17.58
CA VAL A 219 -9.36 -14.32 -17.69
C VAL A 219 -9.59 -15.71 -18.25
N SER A 220 -8.67 -16.22 -19.08
CA SER A 220 -8.72 -17.60 -19.52
C SER A 220 -8.07 -18.51 -18.47
N PRO A 221 -8.72 -19.62 -18.05
CA PRO A 221 -8.13 -20.60 -17.14
C PRO A 221 -6.82 -21.24 -17.64
N SER A 222 -6.50 -21.16 -18.93
CA SER A 222 -5.22 -21.63 -19.49
C SER A 222 -4.02 -20.79 -19.06
N GLU A 223 -4.25 -19.54 -18.67
CA GLU A 223 -3.19 -18.56 -18.42
C GLU A 223 -2.68 -18.56 -16.99
N PHE A 224 -3.30 -19.32 -16.07
CA PHE A 224 -2.91 -19.40 -14.68
C PHE A 224 -2.87 -20.84 -14.14
N ASP A 225 -2.16 -21.04 -13.05
CA ASP A 225 -2.09 -22.27 -12.27
C ASP A 225 -2.71 -22.12 -10.88
N ALA A 226 -2.64 -20.93 -10.29
CA ALA A 226 -3.43 -20.56 -9.14
C ALA A 226 -4.07 -19.18 -9.39
N TYR A 227 -5.38 -19.07 -9.23
CA TYR A 227 -6.11 -17.80 -9.34
C TYR A 227 -6.90 -17.61 -8.07
N TYR A 228 -6.37 -16.77 -7.18
CA TYR A 228 -6.86 -16.64 -5.81
C TYR A 228 -7.48 -15.29 -5.52
N PHE A 229 -8.52 -15.29 -4.70
CA PHE A 229 -9.30 -14.11 -4.37
C PHE A 229 -10.03 -14.28 -3.04
N ALA A 230 -10.76 -13.23 -2.64
CA ALA A 230 -11.61 -13.22 -1.46
C ALA A 230 -13.00 -12.63 -1.79
N PRO A 231 -14.05 -12.94 -1.01
CA PRO A 231 -15.43 -12.67 -1.42
C PRO A 231 -15.88 -11.20 -1.39
N GLN A 232 -15.15 -10.32 -0.69
CA GLN A 232 -15.60 -8.97 -0.36
C GLN A 232 -15.49 -7.90 -1.46
N LYS A 233 -15.37 -8.32 -2.71
CA LYS A 233 -15.30 -7.41 -3.86
C LYS A 233 -16.39 -7.76 -4.87
N SER A 234 -16.05 -8.37 -5.99
CA SER A 234 -17.04 -8.73 -7.01
C SER A 234 -18.12 -9.69 -6.50
N PHE A 235 -17.77 -10.52 -5.52
CA PHE A 235 -18.67 -11.49 -4.93
C PHE A 235 -19.49 -10.96 -3.75
N ALA A 236 -19.45 -9.65 -3.48
CA ALA A 236 -20.39 -8.94 -2.60
C ALA A 236 -20.68 -9.60 -1.24
N SER A 237 -19.68 -10.30 -0.68
CA SER A 237 -19.77 -11.02 0.59
C SER A 237 -18.77 -10.42 1.59
N ASP A 238 -18.56 -11.08 2.73
CA ASP A 238 -17.61 -10.65 3.75
C ASP A 238 -16.18 -11.12 3.46
N GLY A 239 -15.21 -10.42 4.07
CA GLY A 239 -13.83 -10.87 4.10
C GLY A 239 -13.64 -12.03 5.09
N GLY A 240 -12.43 -12.61 5.12
CA GLY A 240 -12.07 -13.67 6.08
C GLY A 240 -12.07 -15.09 5.48
N LEU A 241 -12.38 -15.23 4.20
CA LEU A 241 -12.19 -16.45 3.41
C LEU A 241 -11.30 -16.15 2.21
N TRP A 242 -10.40 -17.08 1.86
CA TRP A 242 -9.70 -17.06 0.58
C TRP A 242 -10.19 -18.25 -0.26
N ILE A 243 -10.23 -18.06 -1.58
CA ILE A 243 -10.61 -19.06 -2.57
C ILE A 243 -9.52 -19.09 -3.61
N SER A 244 -9.12 -20.27 -4.08
CA SER A 244 -8.13 -20.42 -5.14
C SER A 244 -8.56 -21.46 -6.15
N LEU A 245 -8.67 -21.07 -7.42
CA LEU A 245 -8.79 -22.01 -8.53
C LEU A 245 -7.40 -22.57 -8.83
N MET A 246 -7.21 -23.88 -8.79
CA MET A 246 -5.89 -24.52 -8.93
C MET A 246 -5.85 -25.49 -10.11
N SER A 247 -4.81 -25.36 -10.95
CA SER A 247 -4.53 -26.31 -12.02
C SER A 247 -4.00 -27.64 -11.47
N PRO A 248 -4.07 -28.74 -12.24
CA PRO A 248 -3.42 -29.99 -11.86
C PRO A 248 -1.93 -29.83 -11.52
N ALA A 249 -1.21 -28.98 -12.25
CA ALA A 249 0.21 -28.72 -12.01
C ALA A 249 0.46 -28.00 -10.68
N ALA A 250 -0.42 -27.06 -10.28
CA ALA A 250 -0.34 -26.41 -8.97
C ALA A 250 -0.60 -27.41 -7.83
N ILE A 251 -1.62 -28.26 -7.96
CA ILE A 251 -1.95 -29.30 -6.97
C ILE A 251 -0.77 -30.29 -6.82
N GLU A 252 -0.18 -30.72 -7.93
CA GLU A 252 0.99 -31.60 -7.91
C GLU A 252 2.20 -30.92 -7.25
N ARG A 253 2.44 -29.64 -7.53
CA ARG A 253 3.50 -28.86 -6.87
C ARG A 253 3.30 -28.80 -5.36
N VAL A 254 2.08 -28.56 -4.88
CA VAL A 254 1.76 -28.57 -3.44
C VAL A 254 2.14 -29.92 -2.83
N ALA A 255 1.75 -31.03 -3.47
CA ALA A 255 2.09 -32.37 -3.00
C ALA A 255 3.61 -32.63 -2.97
N ARG A 256 4.36 -32.18 -3.99
CA ARG A 256 5.83 -32.29 -4.02
C ARG A 256 6.50 -31.46 -2.92
N ILE A 257 6.01 -30.24 -2.65
CA ILE A 257 6.53 -29.42 -1.55
C ILE A 257 6.27 -30.11 -0.21
N LYS A 258 5.07 -30.66 0.01
CA LYS A 258 4.75 -31.40 1.24
C LYS A 258 5.63 -32.63 1.42
N SER A 259 5.84 -33.42 0.36
CA SER A 259 6.67 -34.64 0.42
C SER A 259 8.16 -34.36 0.64
N SER A 260 8.63 -33.15 0.34
CA SER A 260 10.02 -32.73 0.65
C SER A 260 10.32 -32.61 2.14
N GLY A 261 9.31 -32.68 3.01
CA GLY A 261 9.45 -32.49 4.45
C GLY A 261 9.53 -31.02 4.89
N ARG A 262 9.26 -30.07 3.97
CA ARG A 262 9.19 -28.64 4.31
C ARG A 262 8.12 -28.41 5.38
N TRP A 263 8.52 -27.84 6.52
CA TRP A 263 7.58 -27.44 7.56
C TRP A 263 6.71 -26.27 7.09
N VAL A 264 5.42 -26.33 7.43
CA VAL A 264 4.43 -25.26 7.24
C VAL A 264 3.44 -25.32 8.41
N PRO A 265 3.04 -24.17 8.99
CA PRO A 265 1.96 -24.16 9.98
C PRO A 265 0.68 -24.75 9.39
N ALA A 266 -0.06 -25.55 10.17
CA ALA A 266 -1.27 -26.23 9.68
C ALA A 266 -2.30 -25.28 9.05
N PHE A 267 -2.42 -24.06 9.58
CA PHE A 267 -3.31 -23.02 9.05
C PHE A 267 -2.94 -22.54 7.64
N PHE A 268 -1.66 -22.66 7.24
CA PHE A 268 -1.15 -22.28 5.91
C PHE A 268 -0.82 -23.50 5.04
N ASP A 269 -1.15 -24.71 5.50
CA ASP A 269 -0.87 -25.93 4.75
C ASP A 269 -1.91 -26.13 3.64
N LEU A 270 -1.50 -25.88 2.38
CA LEU A 270 -2.36 -26.05 1.22
C LEU A 270 -2.79 -27.50 1.01
N THR A 271 -2.02 -28.50 1.46
CA THR A 271 -2.44 -29.91 1.37
C THR A 271 -3.68 -30.12 2.23
N ILE A 272 -3.69 -29.61 3.46
CA ILE A 272 -4.85 -29.66 4.36
C ILE A 272 -6.04 -28.92 3.74
N ALA A 273 -5.81 -27.71 3.20
CA ALA A 273 -6.87 -26.94 2.56
C ALA A 273 -7.50 -27.68 1.36
N ILE A 274 -6.67 -28.27 0.48
CA ILE A 274 -7.12 -29.02 -0.70
C ILE A 274 -7.90 -30.27 -0.29
N GLU A 275 -7.40 -31.03 0.68
CA GLU A 275 -8.07 -32.25 1.18
C GLU A 275 -9.44 -31.94 1.76
N ASN A 276 -9.55 -30.89 2.59
CA ASN A 276 -10.83 -30.45 3.13
C ASN A 276 -11.76 -29.91 2.04
N SER A 277 -11.24 -29.12 1.08
CA SER A 277 -12.06 -28.55 0.00
C SER A 277 -12.72 -29.63 -0.87
N ARG A 278 -12.06 -30.79 -1.05
CA ARG A 278 -12.63 -31.94 -1.78
C ARG A 278 -13.78 -32.63 -1.05
N LEU A 279 -13.93 -32.35 0.24
CA LEU A 279 -14.98 -32.88 1.11
C LEU A 279 -16.02 -31.81 1.46
N ASP A 280 -16.04 -30.70 0.72
CA ASP A 280 -16.86 -29.51 0.98
C ASP A 280 -16.66 -28.94 2.40
N GLN A 281 -15.41 -28.96 2.87
CA GLN A 281 -15.01 -28.51 4.20
C GLN A 281 -13.86 -27.49 4.12
N THR A 282 -13.68 -26.76 5.22
CA THR A 282 -12.46 -25.99 5.50
C THR A 282 -11.75 -26.61 6.70
N TYR A 283 -10.44 -26.38 6.82
CA TYR A 283 -9.64 -26.94 7.93
C TYR A 283 -10.22 -26.59 9.32
N ASN A 284 -10.60 -25.33 9.50
CA ASN A 284 -11.25 -24.81 10.69
C ASN A 284 -12.62 -24.21 10.33
N THR A 285 -13.41 -23.86 11.35
CA THR A 285 -14.78 -23.34 11.17
C THR A 285 -14.81 -22.09 10.28
N PRO A 286 -15.49 -22.13 9.12
CA PRO A 286 -15.68 -20.96 8.29
C PRO A 286 -16.85 -20.11 8.79
N ALA A 287 -16.89 -18.84 8.39
CA ALA A 287 -18.06 -17.99 8.63
C ALA A 287 -19.20 -18.40 7.69
N VAL A 288 -20.29 -18.93 8.24
CA VAL A 288 -21.46 -19.38 7.47
C VAL A 288 -22.09 -18.23 6.67
N ALA A 289 -22.17 -17.03 7.26
CA ALA A 289 -22.68 -15.85 6.57
C ALA A 289 -21.88 -15.51 5.30
N THR A 290 -20.55 -15.56 5.36
CA THR A 290 -19.67 -15.35 4.20
C THR A 290 -19.96 -16.34 3.08
N LEU A 291 -20.17 -17.62 3.41
CA LEU A 291 -20.47 -18.66 2.42
C LEU A 291 -21.86 -18.47 1.78
N ILE A 292 -22.87 -18.13 2.57
CA ILE A 292 -24.24 -17.90 2.06
C ILE A 292 -24.26 -16.71 1.10
N LEU A 293 -23.72 -15.56 1.51
CA LEU A 293 -23.68 -14.36 0.67
C LEU A 293 -22.88 -14.59 -0.62
N LEU A 294 -21.77 -15.33 -0.53
CA LEU A 294 -20.97 -15.71 -1.69
C LEU A 294 -21.77 -16.60 -2.66
N ALA A 295 -22.47 -17.61 -2.15
CA ALA A 295 -23.27 -18.53 -2.96
C ALA A 295 -24.38 -17.78 -3.70
N GLU A 296 -25.16 -16.95 -3.00
CA GLU A 296 -26.22 -16.12 -3.57
C GLU A 296 -25.69 -15.21 -4.69
N GLN A 297 -24.54 -14.57 -4.47
CA GLN A 297 -23.96 -13.71 -5.49
C GLN A 297 -23.46 -14.49 -6.72
N ILE A 298 -22.89 -15.68 -6.53
CA ILE A 298 -22.49 -16.56 -7.64
C ILE A 298 -23.73 -17.02 -8.43
N GLU A 299 -24.80 -17.41 -7.74
CA GLU A 299 -26.06 -17.81 -8.37
C GLU A 299 -26.67 -16.66 -9.18
N TRP A 300 -26.72 -15.45 -8.62
CA TRP A 300 -27.16 -14.25 -9.33
C TRP A 300 -26.33 -13.98 -10.59
N MET A 301 -24.99 -14.07 -10.49
CA MET A 301 -24.12 -13.93 -11.66
C MET A 301 -24.42 -14.99 -12.72
N ASN A 302 -24.59 -16.25 -12.33
CA ASN A 302 -24.87 -17.35 -13.26
C ASN A 302 -26.25 -17.22 -13.92
N GLN A 303 -27.28 -16.85 -13.17
CA GLN A 303 -28.63 -16.58 -13.69
C GLN A 303 -28.62 -15.41 -14.69
N GLY A 304 -27.76 -14.41 -14.49
CA GLY A 304 -27.58 -13.30 -15.40
C GLY A 304 -26.85 -13.62 -16.71
N GLY A 305 -26.25 -14.81 -16.85
CA GLY A 305 -25.42 -15.20 -18.00
C GLY A 305 -23.93 -15.38 -17.68
N GLY A 306 -23.61 -15.57 -16.40
CA GLY A 306 -22.25 -15.87 -15.92
C GLY A 306 -21.28 -14.71 -16.12
N MET A 307 -20.04 -15.04 -16.47
CA MET A 307 -18.95 -14.06 -16.59
C MET A 307 -19.21 -12.99 -17.65
N ALA A 308 -19.92 -13.29 -18.74
CA ALA A 308 -20.25 -12.29 -19.76
C ALA A 308 -21.15 -11.18 -19.18
N PHE A 309 -22.10 -11.56 -18.32
CA PHE A 309 -22.95 -10.62 -17.59
C PHE A 309 -22.19 -9.86 -16.52
N ALA A 310 -21.49 -10.56 -15.62
CA ALA A 310 -20.83 -9.93 -14.48
C ALA A 310 -19.69 -8.98 -14.90
N ALA A 311 -18.79 -9.44 -15.79
CA ALA A 311 -17.74 -8.59 -16.33
C ALA A 311 -18.30 -7.50 -17.26
N GLY A 312 -19.39 -7.78 -18.00
CA GLY A 312 -20.07 -6.82 -18.85
C GLY A 312 -20.66 -5.64 -18.07
N ARG A 313 -21.28 -5.89 -16.90
CA ARG A 313 -21.75 -4.83 -15.99
C ARG A 313 -20.61 -3.92 -15.53
N SER A 314 -19.50 -4.52 -15.10
CA SER A 314 -18.30 -3.78 -14.67
C SER A 314 -17.71 -2.95 -15.83
N ALA A 315 -17.61 -3.53 -17.03
CA ALA A 315 -17.16 -2.83 -18.23
C ALA A 315 -18.07 -1.64 -18.58
N LYS A 316 -19.39 -1.77 -18.41
CA LYS A 316 -20.33 -0.66 -18.66
C LYS A 316 -20.13 0.49 -17.67
N SER A 317 -19.97 0.16 -16.38
CA SER A 317 -19.64 1.11 -15.33
C SER A 317 -18.33 1.86 -15.62
N ALA A 318 -17.30 1.13 -16.06
CA ALA A 318 -16.00 1.69 -16.44
C ALA A 318 -16.10 2.64 -17.63
N GLU A 319 -16.85 2.27 -18.67
CA GLU A 319 -17.13 3.13 -19.83
C GLU A 319 -17.73 4.47 -19.38
N ILE A 320 -18.71 4.44 -18.47
CA ILE A 320 -19.39 5.64 -17.96
C ILE A 320 -18.39 6.55 -17.24
N ILE A 321 -17.67 6.03 -16.25
CA ILE A 321 -16.80 6.88 -15.41
C ILE A 321 -15.58 7.40 -16.16
N TYR A 322 -14.94 6.58 -17.01
CA TYR A 322 -13.78 7.03 -17.77
C TYR A 322 -14.19 8.01 -18.87
N SER A 323 -15.31 7.78 -19.55
CA SER A 323 -15.83 8.74 -20.55
C SER A 323 -16.19 10.08 -19.91
N TRP A 324 -16.74 10.08 -18.70
CA TRP A 324 -16.97 11.30 -17.93
C TRP A 324 -15.65 11.97 -17.56
N ALA A 325 -14.70 11.22 -17.01
CA ALA A 325 -13.41 11.74 -16.58
C ALA A 325 -12.56 12.32 -17.73
N GLU A 326 -12.74 11.83 -18.96
CA GLU A 326 -12.05 12.36 -20.14
C GLU A 326 -12.73 13.60 -20.75
N LYS A 327 -14.06 13.75 -20.58
CA LYS A 327 -14.82 14.89 -21.09
C LYS A 327 -14.80 16.10 -20.16
N THR A 328 -14.65 15.84 -18.86
CA THR A 328 -14.72 16.86 -17.82
C THR A 328 -13.36 17.55 -17.67
N SER A 329 -13.33 18.89 -17.77
CA SER A 329 -12.08 19.67 -17.89
C SER A 329 -11.17 19.65 -16.66
N TYR A 330 -11.70 19.22 -15.52
CA TYR A 330 -11.01 19.22 -14.23
C TYR A 330 -10.73 17.80 -13.69
N THR A 331 -10.96 16.77 -14.50
CA THR A 331 -10.64 15.39 -14.16
C THR A 331 -9.75 14.73 -15.19
N THR A 332 -9.06 13.67 -14.78
CA THR A 332 -8.28 12.82 -15.70
C THR A 332 -8.14 11.41 -15.11
N PRO A 333 -8.31 10.33 -15.90
CA PRO A 333 -7.95 8.99 -15.44
C PRO A 333 -6.48 8.94 -14.98
N PHE A 334 -6.23 8.39 -13.79
CA PHE A 334 -4.87 8.24 -13.27
C PHE A 334 -4.05 7.26 -14.11
N VAL A 335 -4.68 6.15 -14.51
CA VAL A 335 -4.10 5.19 -15.44
C VAL A 335 -4.23 5.75 -16.86
N THR A 336 -3.10 6.18 -17.41
CA THR A 336 -3.06 6.90 -18.69
C THR A 336 -3.33 5.99 -19.89
N ASP A 337 -2.78 4.77 -19.91
CA ASP A 337 -3.04 3.78 -20.95
C ASP A 337 -4.45 3.19 -20.79
N PRO A 338 -5.39 3.42 -21.73
CA PRO A 338 -6.74 2.88 -21.66
C PRO A 338 -6.79 1.35 -21.57
N ALA A 339 -5.82 0.64 -22.14
CA ALA A 339 -5.77 -0.82 -22.12
C ALA A 339 -5.45 -1.39 -20.72
N MET A 340 -4.88 -0.56 -19.84
CA MET A 340 -4.53 -0.92 -18.46
C MET A 340 -5.55 -0.44 -17.43
N ARG A 341 -6.58 0.31 -17.85
CA ARG A 341 -7.60 0.81 -16.94
C ARG A 341 -8.46 -0.33 -16.44
N SER A 342 -8.60 -0.42 -15.13
CA SER A 342 -9.47 -1.41 -14.51
C SER A 342 -10.93 -1.12 -14.80
N ASN A 343 -11.69 -2.18 -15.12
CA ASN A 343 -13.14 -2.10 -15.24
C ASN A 343 -13.88 -2.22 -13.89
N VAL A 344 -13.17 -2.50 -12.80
CA VAL A 344 -13.76 -2.79 -11.49
C VAL A 344 -13.34 -1.78 -10.42
N VAL A 345 -12.27 -1.02 -10.66
CA VAL A 345 -11.80 0.05 -9.75
C VAL A 345 -11.24 1.21 -10.57
N ALA A 346 -11.96 2.32 -10.65
CA ALA A 346 -11.47 3.53 -11.33
C ALA A 346 -10.73 4.44 -10.36
N THR A 347 -9.65 5.06 -10.84
CA THR A 347 -8.86 6.08 -10.14
C THR A 347 -8.84 7.36 -10.96
N ILE A 348 -9.50 8.41 -10.46
CA ILE A 348 -9.73 9.66 -11.21
C ILE A 348 -9.05 10.81 -10.47
N ASN A 349 -8.03 11.42 -11.11
CA ASN A 349 -7.38 12.61 -10.60
C ASN A 349 -8.26 13.85 -10.80
N PHE A 350 -8.07 14.84 -9.93
CA PHE A 350 -8.68 16.16 -10.02
C PHE A 350 -7.59 17.22 -10.22
N SER A 351 -7.93 18.32 -10.87
CA SER A 351 -7.05 19.48 -11.02
C SER A 351 -6.72 20.12 -9.66
N ASP A 352 -5.59 20.83 -9.57
CA ASP A 352 -5.07 21.37 -8.31
C ASP A 352 -6.01 22.41 -7.65
N ASP A 353 -6.92 23.03 -8.41
CA ASP A 353 -7.95 23.96 -7.93
C ASP A 353 -9.18 23.26 -7.32
N ILE A 354 -9.23 21.93 -7.31
CA ILE A 354 -10.35 21.15 -6.78
C ILE A 354 -9.83 20.10 -5.78
N ASP A 355 -10.20 20.22 -4.52
CA ASP A 355 -9.83 19.24 -3.49
C ASP A 355 -10.76 18.01 -3.52
N ALA A 356 -10.24 16.88 -4.01
CA ALA A 356 -10.94 15.62 -4.06
C ALA A 356 -11.32 15.07 -2.66
N LEU A 357 -10.58 15.42 -1.60
CA LEU A 357 -10.93 15.01 -0.24
C LEU A 357 -12.17 15.73 0.27
N GLU A 358 -12.34 17.01 -0.06
CA GLU A 358 -13.56 17.74 0.26
C GLU A 358 -14.76 17.25 -0.56
N ILE A 359 -14.53 16.82 -1.82
CA ILE A 359 -15.56 16.10 -2.60
C ILE A 359 -15.95 14.81 -1.87
N ALA A 360 -14.99 13.93 -1.57
CA ALA A 360 -15.25 12.64 -0.92
C ALA A 360 -15.97 12.81 0.44
N LYS A 361 -15.56 13.80 1.23
CA LYS A 361 -16.19 14.16 2.51
C LYS A 361 -17.63 14.64 2.33
N THR A 362 -17.90 15.46 1.30
CA THR A 362 -19.25 15.92 0.98
C THR A 362 -20.13 14.76 0.50
N LEU A 363 -19.62 13.90 -0.38
CA LEU A 363 -20.29 12.68 -0.81
C LEU A 363 -20.63 11.79 0.39
N ARG A 364 -19.66 11.57 1.29
CA ARG A 364 -19.83 10.77 2.51
C ARG A 364 -20.90 11.34 3.43
N ALA A 365 -20.93 12.65 3.63
CA ALA A 365 -21.97 13.32 4.41
C ALA A 365 -23.38 13.15 3.83
N ASN A 366 -23.48 12.78 2.55
CA ASN A 366 -24.74 12.54 1.83
C ASN A 366 -24.97 11.05 1.52
N GLY A 367 -24.25 10.14 2.19
CA GLY A 367 -24.47 8.69 2.08
C GLY A 367 -23.79 8.00 0.89
N ILE A 368 -22.97 8.72 0.11
CA ILE A 368 -22.14 8.15 -0.94
C ILE A 368 -20.75 7.90 -0.35
N LEU A 369 -20.49 6.66 0.05
CA LEU A 369 -19.33 6.29 0.87
C LEU A 369 -18.16 5.77 0.03
N ASP A 370 -16.99 5.76 0.66
CA ASP A 370 -15.80 5.01 0.25
C ASP A 370 -15.23 5.39 -1.13
N THR A 371 -15.36 6.66 -1.50
CA THR A 371 -14.77 7.27 -2.71
C THR A 371 -13.37 7.84 -2.48
N GLU A 372 -12.87 7.82 -1.23
CA GLU A 372 -11.55 8.34 -0.88
C GLU A 372 -10.43 7.62 -1.65
N PRO A 373 -9.35 8.33 -1.98
CA PRO A 373 -8.19 7.68 -2.59
C PRO A 373 -7.61 6.63 -1.64
N TYR A 374 -6.81 5.71 -2.18
CA TYR A 374 -6.09 4.78 -1.33
C TYR A 374 -5.23 5.57 -0.32
N ARG A 375 -5.45 5.33 0.99
CA ARG A 375 -4.92 6.17 2.10
C ARG A 375 -3.42 6.49 2.01
N LYS A 376 -2.65 5.64 1.36
CA LYS A 376 -1.19 5.74 1.26
C LYS A 376 -0.68 6.22 -0.12
N LEU A 377 -1.57 6.57 -1.05
CA LEU A 377 -1.24 7.04 -2.41
C LEU A 377 -0.89 8.55 -2.42
N GLY A 378 -1.51 9.36 -1.56
CA GLY A 378 -1.17 10.79 -1.41
C GLY A 378 -1.45 11.64 -2.65
N LYS A 379 -2.46 11.27 -3.45
CA LYS A 379 -2.86 11.98 -4.67
C LYS A 379 -4.20 12.67 -4.50
N ASN A 380 -4.38 13.81 -5.16
CA ASN A 380 -5.66 14.49 -5.30
C ASN A 380 -6.57 13.70 -6.27
N GLN A 381 -7.27 12.71 -5.74
CA GLN A 381 -7.90 11.66 -6.53
C GLN A 381 -9.13 11.10 -5.81
N LEU A 382 -10.13 10.64 -6.57
CA LEU A 382 -11.17 9.73 -6.09
C LEU A 382 -10.90 8.31 -6.60
N ARG A 383 -11.29 7.31 -5.81
CA ARG A 383 -11.28 5.91 -6.20
C ARG A 383 -12.68 5.34 -6.13
N VAL A 384 -13.16 4.74 -7.21
CA VAL A 384 -14.55 4.28 -7.34
C VAL A 384 -14.58 2.79 -7.64
N GLY A 385 -15.27 2.03 -6.77
CA GLY A 385 -15.57 0.62 -7.01
C GLY A 385 -16.65 0.49 -8.09
N MET A 386 -16.46 -0.47 -9.00
CA MET A 386 -17.35 -0.73 -10.14
C MET A 386 -17.58 -2.24 -10.30
N PHE A 387 -17.66 -2.94 -9.18
CA PHE A 387 -17.89 -4.38 -9.13
C PHE A 387 -19.28 -4.74 -9.70
N PRO A 388 -19.52 -6.00 -10.13
CA PRO A 388 -20.76 -6.39 -10.80
C PRO A 388 -22.06 -6.04 -10.07
N ALA A 389 -22.04 -6.06 -8.73
CA ALA A 389 -23.17 -5.72 -7.88
C ALA A 389 -23.58 -4.24 -7.96
N ILE A 390 -22.66 -3.35 -8.34
CA ILE A 390 -22.92 -1.92 -8.48
C ILE A 390 -23.64 -1.69 -9.79
N ASP A 391 -24.76 -0.97 -9.77
CA ASP A 391 -25.48 -0.67 -10.99
C ASP A 391 -24.75 0.37 -11.85
N PRO A 392 -24.59 0.16 -13.17
CA PRO A 392 -24.03 1.19 -14.04
C PRO A 392 -24.77 2.54 -13.96
N GLU A 393 -26.08 2.55 -13.68
CA GLU A 393 -26.81 3.80 -13.47
C GLU A 393 -26.42 4.51 -12.16
N ASP A 394 -25.98 3.80 -11.12
CA ASP A 394 -25.43 4.41 -9.89
C ASP A 394 -24.09 5.10 -10.16
N ILE A 395 -23.26 4.53 -11.05
CA ILE A 395 -22.00 5.17 -11.47
C ILE A 395 -22.29 6.47 -12.24
N LYS A 396 -23.33 6.48 -13.07
CA LYS A 396 -23.79 7.68 -13.78
C LYS A 396 -24.43 8.71 -12.85
N ALA A 397 -25.10 8.27 -11.79
CA ALA A 397 -25.59 9.17 -10.75
C ALA A 397 -24.43 9.79 -9.96
N LEU A 398 -23.42 8.98 -9.61
CA LEU A 398 -22.21 9.42 -8.93
C LEU A 398 -21.49 10.54 -9.70
N THR A 399 -21.32 10.43 -11.01
CA THR A 399 -20.66 11.49 -11.80
C THR A 399 -21.42 12.81 -11.70
N LYS A 400 -22.75 12.79 -11.75
CA LYS A 400 -23.60 13.99 -11.56
C LYS A 400 -23.49 14.55 -10.14
N CYS A 401 -23.41 13.69 -9.12
CA CYS A 401 -23.20 14.13 -7.74
C CYS A 401 -21.84 14.83 -7.59
N ILE A 402 -20.78 14.29 -8.21
CA ILE A 402 -19.46 14.92 -8.20
C ILE A 402 -19.51 16.29 -8.89
N GLU A 403 -20.13 16.39 -10.06
CA GLU A 403 -20.31 17.65 -10.80
C GLU A 403 -21.01 18.70 -9.93
N TYR A 404 -22.13 18.34 -9.30
CA TYR A 404 -22.88 19.23 -8.43
C TYR A 404 -22.05 19.72 -7.23
N VAL A 405 -21.27 18.84 -6.60
CA VAL A 405 -20.39 19.20 -5.48
C VAL A 405 -19.29 20.15 -5.95
N VAL A 406 -18.66 19.87 -7.10
CA VAL A 406 -17.63 20.75 -7.68
C VAL A 406 -18.16 22.14 -8.00
N GLU A 407 -19.35 22.24 -8.62
CA GLU A 407 -20.01 23.53 -8.89
C GLU A 407 -20.32 24.30 -7.60
N SER A 408 -20.74 23.59 -6.55
CA SER A 408 -21.03 24.16 -5.24
C SER A 408 -19.76 24.64 -4.52
N LEU A 409 -18.62 23.97 -4.69
CA LEU A 409 -17.33 24.43 -4.14
C LEU A 409 -16.86 25.69 -4.86
N LYS A 410 -16.89 25.71 -6.20
CA LYS A 410 -16.48 26.87 -7.01
C LYS A 410 -17.33 28.13 -6.80
N SER A 411 -18.57 27.98 -6.35
CA SER A 411 -19.46 29.12 -6.05
C SER A 411 -19.24 29.72 -4.66
N ARG A 412 -18.58 29.01 -3.74
CA ARG A 412 -18.23 29.54 -2.40
C ARG A 412 -16.96 30.40 -2.40
N ASP A 413 -16.10 30.20 -3.38
CA ASP A 413 -14.84 30.94 -3.55
C ASP A 413 -14.99 32.23 -4.38
N LYS A 414 -16.20 32.51 -4.88
CA LYS A 414 -16.60 33.77 -5.52
C LYS A 414 -17.44 34.61 -4.55
#